data_AF-A0A950AUY6-F1
#
_entry.id   AF-A0A950AUY6-F1
#
_cell.length_a   1.000
_cell.length_b   1.000
_cell.length_c   1.000
_cell.angle_alpha   90.00
_cell.angle_beta   90.00
_cell.angle_gamma   90.00
#
_symmetry.space_group_name_H-M   'P 1'
#
loop_
_entity.id
_entity.type
_entity.pdbx_description
1 polymer ?
#
loop_
_entity_poly.entity_id
_entity_poly.type
_entity_poly.pdbx_seq_one_letter_code
_entity_poly.pdbx_strand_id
1 'polypeptide(L)'
;LGADPAAVLRFLNEHQDPGQQVFQTMLFSKIVPNAKKLGLLDAGDGWLRERFTELGVIQFEDWTDTSEEYSELDAVAADRA
;
A
#
# COMPACT_ATOMS: atom_id res chain seq x y z
N LEU A 1 -6.79 -19.94 19.22
CA LEU A 1 -5.61 -19.07 19.06
C LEU A 1 -5.68 -18.02 20.16
N GLY A 2 -4.76 -18.04 21.13
CA GLY A 2 -4.92 -17.30 22.41
C GLY A 2 -3.63 -16.66 22.91
N ALA A 3 -2.85 -16.08 22.02
CA ALA A 3 -1.68 -15.29 22.42
C ALA A 3 -2.14 -13.94 22.98
N ASP A 4 -1.54 -13.49 24.08
CA ASP A 4 -1.78 -12.17 24.65
C ASP A 4 -1.31 -11.06 23.68
N PRO A 5 -2.21 -10.17 23.21
CA PRO A 5 -1.87 -9.12 22.25
C PRO A 5 -0.72 -8.22 22.72
N ALA A 6 -0.64 -7.93 24.02
CA ALA A 6 0.41 -7.05 24.55
C ALA A 6 1.78 -7.73 24.51
N ALA A 7 1.84 -9.03 24.84
CA ALA A 7 3.07 -9.82 24.72
C ALA A 7 3.52 -9.97 23.26
N VAL A 8 2.57 -10.18 22.34
CA VAL A 8 2.86 -10.27 20.90
C VAL A 8 3.41 -8.96 20.36
N LEU A 9 2.79 -7.82 20.68
CA LEU A 9 3.27 -6.51 20.25
C LEU A 9 4.67 -6.20 20.79
N ARG A 10 4.95 -6.53 22.05
CA ARG A 10 6.29 -6.35 22.64
C ARG A 10 7.33 -7.19 21.90
N PHE A 11 7.03 -8.46 21.67
CA PHE A 11 7.93 -9.38 20.96
C PHE A 11 8.25 -8.88 19.56
N LEU A 12 7.23 -8.44 18.80
CA LEU A 12 7.42 -7.87 17.45
C LEU A 12 8.24 -6.58 17.47
N ASN A 13 8.05 -5.73 18.49
CA ASN A 13 8.81 -4.48 18.60
C ASN A 13 10.27 -4.69 19.05
N GLU A 14 10.54 -5.72 19.85
CA GLU A 14 11.89 -6.10 20.25
C GLU A 14 12.64 -6.84 19.12
N HIS A 15 11.92 -7.48 18.21
CA HIS A 15 12.45 -8.26 17.08
C HIS A 15 11.98 -7.68 15.74
N GLN A 16 12.18 -6.36 15.54
CA GLN A 16 11.87 -5.73 14.26
C GLN A 16 12.72 -6.34 13.15
N ASP A 17 12.13 -7.24 12.38
CA ASP A 17 12.72 -7.77 11.16
C ASP A 17 12.62 -6.70 10.06
N PRO A 18 13.74 -6.22 9.50
CA PRO A 18 13.73 -5.29 8.37
C PRO A 18 12.86 -5.77 7.19
N GLY A 19 12.75 -7.09 6.99
CA GLY A 19 11.89 -7.68 5.97
C GLY A 19 10.39 -7.46 6.22
N GLN A 20 9.96 -7.43 7.50
CA GLN A 20 8.57 -7.12 7.83
C GLN A 20 8.21 -5.66 7.58
N GLN A 21 9.14 -4.73 7.81
CA GLN A 21 8.93 -3.32 7.50
C GLN A 21 8.81 -3.11 5.99
N VAL A 22 9.67 -3.74 5.21
CA VAL A 22 9.59 -3.70 3.74
C VAL A 22 8.26 -4.32 3.26
N PHE A 23 7.83 -5.45 3.82
CA PHE A 23 6.58 -6.08 3.46
C PHE A 23 5.35 -5.21 3.78
N GLN A 24 5.31 -4.59 4.97
CA GLN A 24 4.24 -3.66 5.33
C GLN A 24 4.21 -2.44 4.40
N THR A 25 5.37 -1.91 4.05
CA THR A 25 5.53 -0.80 3.10
C THR A 25 5.09 -1.20 1.68
N MET A 26 5.37 -2.44 1.25
CA MET A 26 4.95 -2.95 -0.07
C MET A 26 3.43 -3.01 -0.23
N LEU A 27 2.65 -3.20 0.85
CA LEU A 27 1.18 -3.13 0.77
C LEU A 27 0.69 -1.76 0.29
N PHE A 28 1.44 -0.69 0.58
CA PHE A 28 1.10 0.66 0.16
C PHE A 28 1.46 0.97 -1.29
N SER A 29 2.29 0.14 -1.95
CA SER A 29 2.68 0.33 -3.35
C SER A 29 1.50 0.37 -4.32
N LYS A 30 0.36 -0.22 -3.96
CA LYS A 30 -0.89 -0.17 -4.74
C LYS A 30 -1.95 0.76 -4.15
N ILE A 31 -1.94 1.00 -2.83
CA ILE A 31 -2.93 1.84 -2.16
C ILE A 31 -2.72 3.31 -2.51
N VAL A 32 -1.47 3.79 -2.46
CA VAL A 32 -1.13 5.20 -2.71
C VAL A 32 -1.47 5.64 -4.14
N PRO A 33 -1.11 4.90 -5.22
CA PRO A 33 -1.46 5.32 -6.58
C PRO A 33 -2.98 5.26 -6.84
N ASN A 34 -3.70 4.27 -6.28
CA ASN A 34 -5.16 4.24 -6.34
C ASN A 34 -5.81 5.46 -5.65
N ALA A 35 -5.32 5.83 -4.47
CA ALA A 35 -5.82 7.00 -3.74
C ALA A 35 -5.59 8.30 -4.52
N LYS A 36 -4.45 8.43 -5.21
CA LYS A 36 -4.19 9.54 -6.13
C LYS A 36 -5.16 9.53 -7.32
N LYS A 37 -5.33 8.38 -7.98
CA LYS A 37 -6.23 8.24 -9.14
C LYS A 37 -7.68 8.58 -8.83
N LEU A 38 -8.16 8.20 -7.64
CA LEU A 38 -9.49 8.54 -7.15
C LEU A 38 -9.63 9.99 -6.66
N GLY A 39 -8.53 10.78 -6.67
CA GLY A 39 -8.50 12.15 -6.14
C GLY A 39 -8.56 12.23 -4.62
N LEU A 40 -8.44 11.11 -3.92
CA LEU A 40 -8.51 11.03 -2.46
C LEU A 40 -7.26 11.58 -1.76
N LEU A 41 -6.12 11.53 -2.44
CA LEU A 41 -4.84 11.96 -1.88
C LEU A 41 -4.82 13.46 -1.54
N ASP A 42 -5.43 14.27 -2.42
CA ASP A 42 -5.46 15.74 -2.32
C ASP A 42 -6.83 16.27 -1.85
N ALA A 43 -7.81 15.39 -1.63
CA ALA A 43 -9.10 15.77 -1.04
C ALA A 43 -8.98 16.13 0.45
N GLY A 44 -9.99 16.81 0.98
CA GLY A 44 -10.11 17.07 2.43
C GLY A 44 -8.87 17.75 3.02
N ASP A 45 -8.45 18.85 2.39
CA ASP A 45 -7.26 19.65 2.77
C ASP A 45 -5.93 18.87 2.76
N GLY A 46 -5.86 17.74 2.05
CA GLY A 46 -4.61 16.98 1.89
C GLY A 46 -4.24 16.12 3.11
N TRP A 47 -5.19 15.87 4.02
CA TRP A 47 -4.95 15.03 5.21
C TRP A 47 -4.35 13.67 4.87
N LEU A 48 -4.84 13.01 3.80
CA LEU A 48 -4.35 11.70 3.40
C LEU A 48 -2.90 11.75 2.89
N ARG A 49 -2.56 12.80 2.13
CA ARG A 49 -1.19 13.05 1.67
C ARG A 49 -0.24 13.19 2.87
N GLU A 50 -0.60 13.99 3.87
CA GLU A 50 0.22 14.15 5.08
C GLU A 50 0.47 12.81 5.77
N ARG A 51 -0.58 11.99 5.93
CA ARG A 51 -0.45 10.66 6.59
C ARG A 51 0.47 9.72 5.81
N PHE A 52 0.38 9.69 4.48
CA PHE A 52 1.26 8.86 3.65
C PHE A 52 2.70 9.37 3.61
N THR A 53 2.92 10.68 3.74
CA THR A 53 4.25 11.26 3.92
C THR A 53 4.85 10.87 5.28
N GLU A 54 4.10 10.98 6.37
CA GLU A 54 4.53 10.58 7.72
C GLU A 54 4.86 9.08 7.79
N LEU A 55 4.08 8.25 7.10
CA LEU A 55 4.31 6.80 7.01
C LEU A 55 5.49 6.42 6.09
N GLY A 56 6.06 7.38 5.35
CA GLY A 56 7.15 7.11 4.42
C GLY A 56 6.75 6.23 3.24
N VAL A 57 5.50 6.35 2.77
CA VAL A 57 4.95 5.58 1.63
C VAL A 57 4.53 6.47 0.46
N ILE A 58 4.60 7.80 0.59
CA ILE A 58 4.19 8.75 -0.44
C ILE A 58 4.96 8.60 -1.76
N GLN A 59 6.19 8.06 -1.73
CA GLN A 59 7.00 7.77 -2.92
C GLN A 59 6.33 6.80 -3.91
N PHE A 60 5.29 6.08 -3.49
CA PHE A 60 4.50 5.19 -4.35
C PHE A 60 3.42 5.93 -5.16
N GLU A 61 3.24 7.24 -4.99
CA GLU A 61 2.15 7.98 -5.66
C GLU A 61 2.24 7.99 -7.19
N ASP A 62 3.44 7.79 -7.75
CA ASP A 62 3.69 7.70 -9.18
C ASP A 62 4.00 6.28 -9.66
N TRP A 63 3.87 5.28 -8.78
CA TRP A 63 4.06 3.88 -9.18
C TRP A 63 2.85 3.38 -9.94
N THR A 64 3.06 2.42 -10.85
CA THR A 64 2.00 1.79 -11.64
C THR A 64 0.89 1.25 -10.75
N ASP A 65 -0.28 1.90 -10.87
CA ASP A 65 -1.51 1.47 -10.25
C ASP A 65 -1.95 0.08 -10.77
N THR A 66 -2.64 -0.70 -9.94
CA THR A 66 -3.36 -1.93 -10.31
C THR A 66 -4.28 -1.80 -11.53
N SER A 67 -4.61 -0.60 -11.99
CA SER A 67 -5.44 -0.44 -13.18
C SER A 67 -4.76 -0.79 -14.50
N GLU A 68 -3.43 -0.72 -14.58
CA GLU A 68 -2.72 -1.18 -15.79
C GLU A 68 -2.76 -2.71 -15.89
N GLU A 69 -2.74 -3.42 -14.75
CA GLU A 69 -2.89 -4.89 -14.72
C GLU A 69 -4.25 -5.36 -15.24
N TYR A 70 -5.34 -4.60 -15.03
CA TYR A 70 -6.65 -4.94 -15.62
C TYR A 70 -6.65 -4.80 -17.15
N SER A 71 -6.00 -3.76 -17.69
CA SER A 71 -5.91 -3.58 -19.14
C SER A 71 -5.09 -4.68 -19.81
N GLU A 72 -4.05 -5.17 -19.14
CA GLU A 72 -3.24 -6.29 -19.63
C GLU A 72 -4.00 -7.63 -19.55
N LEU A 73 -4.76 -7.86 -18.48
CA LEU A 73 -5.64 -9.03 -18.37
C LEU A 73 -6.73 -9.05 -19.44
N ASP A 74 -7.32 -7.89 -19.76
CA ASP A 74 -8.32 -7.75 -20.83
C ASP A 74 -7.70 -7.94 -22.23
N ALA A 75 -6.49 -7.42 -22.46
CA ALA A 75 -5.76 -7.60 -23.71
C ALA A 75 -5.43 -9.08 -23.99
N VAL A 76 -5.06 -9.85 -22.97
CA VAL A 76 -4.81 -11.30 -23.09
C VAL A 76 -6.12 -12.07 -23.29
N ALA A 77 -7.25 -11.59 -22.73
CA ALA A 77 -8.56 -12.17 -22.97
C ALA A 77 -9.06 -11.93 -24.42
N ALA A 78 -8.78 -10.75 -24.98
CA ALA A 78 -9.14 -10.38 -26.35
C ALA A 78 -8.34 -11.16 -27.41
N ASP A 79 -7.08 -11.48 -27.14
CA ASP A 79 -6.23 -12.29 -28.05
C ASP A 79 -6.65 -13.78 -28.10
N ARG A 80 -7.54 -14.21 -27.20
CA ARG A 80 -8.06 -15.59 -27.09
C ARG A 80 -9.47 -15.78 -27.69
N ALA A 81 -10.10 -14.73 -28.22
CA ALA A 81 -11.45 -14.76 -28.81
C ALA A 81 -11.39 -14.79 -30.35
#